data_AF-A0A925WS76-F1
#
_entry.id   AF-A0A925WS76-F1
#
_cell.length_a   1.000
_cell.length_b   1.000
_cell.length_c   1.000
_cell.angle_alpha   90.00
_cell.angle_beta   90.00
_cell.angle_gamma   90.00
#
_symmetry.space_group_name_H-M   'P 1'
#
loop_
_entity.id
_entity.type
_entity.pdbx_description
1 polymer ?
#
loop_
_entity_poly.entity_id
_entity_poly.type
_entity_poly.pdbx_seq_one_letter_code
_entity_poly.pdbx_strand_id
1 'polypeptide(L)'
;MDTSLFSNETDVQPRFDVAVDPEHAGLRISVVLVFFATAVVVYLLAALLFPTDSGLNIVGILAALVAATLTTQVVDQVFKQRWLSGRRLRVTDDRIQLVLRDAVQHDIDGAQHVNVLFWRFAITKRTRIPKGWYMMALALHQNDTYLTAYTFIAPTDFDRLPDAKHFVKLTPKKEQTDQDMRLAGQQRRLHTAEDARWNEGAELSQADFAALLACLRQTFPVWMIGE
;
A
#
# COMPACT_ATOMS: atom_id res chain seq x y z
N MET A 1 33.70 25.52 22.03
CA MET A 1 32.74 24.41 22.14
C MET A 1 32.09 24.31 20.78
N ASP A 2 32.72 23.55 19.89
CA ASP A 2 32.33 23.41 18.49
C ASP A 2 31.39 22.22 18.33
N THR A 3 30.14 22.51 17.95
CA THR A 3 29.09 21.53 17.67
C THR A 3 28.56 21.73 16.25
N SER A 4 29.46 21.74 15.26
CA SER A 4 29.11 21.88 13.83
C SER A 4 29.92 20.92 12.95
N LEU A 5 30.07 19.67 13.42
CA LEU A 5 30.38 18.51 12.59
C LEU A 5 29.08 17.70 12.53
N PHE A 6 28.83 16.99 11.42
CA PHE A 6 27.55 16.37 11.01
C PHE A 6 26.63 17.40 10.32
N SER A 7 26.40 17.36 9.01
CA SER A 7 26.41 16.24 8.07
C SER A 7 26.66 16.75 6.64
N ASN A 8 27.80 16.40 6.06
CA ASN A 8 27.86 16.23 4.60
C ASN A 8 27.12 14.91 4.30
N GLU A 9 25.79 14.91 4.42
CA GLU A 9 24.99 13.99 3.62
C GLU A 9 25.19 14.47 2.19
N THR A 10 26.20 13.91 1.52
CA THR A 10 26.22 13.90 0.06
C THR A 10 24.84 13.46 -0.37
N ASP A 11 24.12 14.35 -1.04
CA ASP A 11 22.78 14.14 -1.58
C ASP A 11 22.87 13.03 -2.64
N VAL A 12 22.95 11.78 -2.17
CA VAL A 12 22.99 10.59 -3.03
C VAL A 12 21.59 10.51 -3.62
N GLN A 13 21.47 10.92 -4.88
CA GLN A 13 20.20 10.86 -5.57
C GLN A 13 19.68 9.41 -5.56
N PRO A 14 18.46 9.18 -5.05
CA PRO A 14 17.91 7.84 -5.03
C PRO A 14 17.68 7.35 -6.46
N ARG A 15 18.07 6.10 -6.73
CA ARG A 15 17.79 5.44 -8.02
C ARG A 15 16.30 5.22 -8.24
N PHE A 16 15.56 5.09 -7.16
CA PHE A 16 14.12 4.94 -7.15
C PHE A 16 13.56 5.64 -5.91
N ASP A 17 12.59 6.52 -6.11
CA ASP A 17 11.90 7.21 -5.02
C ASP A 17 10.45 7.49 -5.41
N VAL A 18 9.53 6.72 -4.84
CA VAL A 18 8.10 6.81 -5.14
C VAL A 18 7.27 6.96 -3.87
N ALA A 19 6.16 7.69 -3.97
CA ALA A 19 5.17 7.72 -2.90
C ALA A 19 4.46 6.37 -2.81
N VAL A 20 4.22 5.90 -1.60
CA VAL A 20 3.51 4.65 -1.33
C VAL A 20 2.15 4.94 -0.70
N ASP A 21 1.26 3.95 -0.66
CA ASP A 21 -0.07 4.03 -0.06
C ASP A 21 -0.95 5.13 -0.68
N PRO A 22 -1.33 4.98 -1.96
CA PRO A 22 -2.19 5.94 -2.65
C PRO A 22 -3.56 6.13 -1.95
N GLU A 23 -3.97 5.18 -1.10
CA GLU A 23 -5.20 5.27 -0.31
C GLU A 23 -4.96 5.08 1.19
N HIS A 24 -4.28 6.04 1.81
CA HIS A 24 -4.04 6.02 3.25
C HIS A 24 -5.32 6.28 4.08
N ALA A 25 -5.30 5.88 5.35
CA ALA A 25 -6.45 5.97 6.26
C ALA A 25 -7.01 7.39 6.40
N GLY A 26 -6.13 8.41 6.42
CA GLY A 26 -6.54 9.82 6.47
C GLY A 26 -7.50 10.22 5.35
N LEU A 27 -7.21 9.80 4.10
CA LEU A 27 -8.07 10.10 2.95
C LEU A 27 -9.47 9.51 3.12
N ARG A 28 -9.56 8.26 3.59
CA ARG A 28 -10.83 7.57 3.84
C ARG A 28 -11.66 8.27 4.91
N ILE A 29 -11.03 8.68 6.02
CA ILE A 29 -11.71 9.40 7.10
C ILE A 29 -12.23 10.75 6.58
N SER A 30 -11.43 11.48 5.82
CA SER A 30 -11.84 12.78 5.26
C SER A 30 -13.01 12.65 4.28
N VAL A 31 -13.00 11.63 3.42
CA VAL A 31 -14.12 11.31 2.50
C VAL A 31 -15.41 11.06 3.28
N VAL A 32 -15.37 10.28 4.38
CA VAL A 32 -16.53 10.04 5.25
C VAL A 32 -17.00 11.32 5.94
N LEU A 33 -16.08 12.15 6.45
CA LEU A 33 -16.44 13.44 7.07
C LEU A 33 -17.11 14.39 6.08
N VAL A 34 -16.59 14.48 4.85
CA VAL A 34 -17.17 15.29 3.78
C VAL A 34 -18.57 14.81 3.42
N PHE A 35 -18.80 13.50 3.38
CA PHE A 35 -20.14 12.94 3.15
C PHE A 35 -21.15 13.46 4.19
N PHE A 36 -20.85 13.31 5.48
CA PHE A 36 -21.75 13.76 6.55
C PHE A 36 -21.91 15.28 6.58
N ALA A 37 -20.83 16.03 6.43
CA ALA A 37 -20.88 17.49 6.37
C ALA A 37 -21.77 17.98 5.21
N THR A 38 -21.61 17.40 4.02
CA THR A 38 -22.42 17.74 2.85
C THR A 38 -23.89 17.38 3.07
N ALA A 39 -24.17 16.19 3.60
CA ALA A 39 -25.54 15.75 3.88
C ALA A 39 -26.25 16.70 4.85
N VAL A 40 -25.59 17.09 5.95
CA VAL A 40 -26.15 18.03 6.93
C VAL A 40 -26.39 19.41 6.30
N VAL A 41 -25.42 19.96 5.59
CA VAL A 41 -25.54 21.29 4.96
C VAL A 41 -26.68 21.30 3.94
N VAL A 42 -26.75 20.31 3.05
CA VAL A 42 -27.80 20.24 2.02
C VAL A 42 -29.18 20.02 2.65
N TYR A 43 -29.28 19.20 3.71
CA TYR A 43 -30.54 19.03 4.43
C TYR A 43 -31.02 20.33 5.07
N LEU A 44 -30.14 21.07 5.76
CA LEU A 44 -30.48 22.36 6.38
C LEU A 44 -30.91 23.39 5.33
N LEU A 45 -30.24 23.44 4.18
CA LEU A 45 -30.63 24.30 3.06
C LEU A 45 -32.00 23.90 2.49
N ALA A 46 -32.26 22.60 2.33
CA ALA A 46 -33.55 22.12 1.86
C ALA A 46 -34.68 22.44 2.85
N ALA A 47 -34.42 22.31 4.16
CA ALA A 47 -35.38 22.67 5.21
C ALA A 47 -35.67 24.17 5.24
N LEU A 48 -34.68 25.01 4.92
CA LEU A 48 -34.84 26.46 4.82
C LEU A 48 -35.65 26.86 3.57
N LEU A 49 -35.39 26.20 2.43
CA LEU A 49 -36.05 26.51 1.16
C LEU A 49 -37.47 25.94 1.05
N PHE A 50 -37.73 24.82 1.71
CA PHE A 50 -39.02 24.13 1.70
C PHE A 50 -39.49 23.89 3.14
N PRO A 51 -40.02 24.92 3.82
CA PRO A 51 -40.60 24.76 5.15
C PRO A 51 -41.81 23.82 5.05
N THR A 52 -41.77 22.72 5.80
CA THR A 52 -42.92 21.82 5.98
C THR A 52 -43.48 22.03 7.37
N ASP A 53 -44.73 22.48 7.45
CA ASP A 53 -45.39 22.86 8.72
C ASP A 53 -45.64 21.68 9.67
N SER A 54 -45.47 20.43 9.21
CA SER A 54 -45.57 19.24 10.07
C SER A 54 -44.96 18.00 9.39
N GLY A 55 -43.73 17.66 9.76
CA GLY A 55 -43.10 16.38 9.41
C GLY A 55 -41.61 16.46 9.06
N LEU A 56 -40.99 15.27 8.89
CA LEU A 56 -39.65 15.15 8.32
C LEU A 56 -39.68 15.52 6.84
N ASN A 57 -38.79 16.41 6.40
CA ASN A 57 -38.66 16.79 4.99
C ASN A 57 -37.97 15.66 4.21
N ILE A 58 -38.74 14.66 3.78
CA ILE A 58 -38.27 13.48 3.05
C ILE A 58 -37.51 13.88 1.78
N VAL A 59 -38.01 14.91 1.06
CA VAL A 59 -37.37 15.42 -0.15
C VAL A 59 -35.98 15.98 0.19
N GLY A 60 -35.86 16.73 1.29
CA GLY A 60 -34.59 17.24 1.78
C GLY A 60 -33.61 16.14 2.16
N ILE A 61 -34.08 15.05 2.78
CA ILE A 61 -33.23 13.88 3.12
C ILE A 61 -32.70 13.21 1.85
N LEU A 62 -33.57 12.97 0.86
CA LEU A 62 -33.16 12.36 -0.41
C LEU A 62 -32.18 13.25 -1.17
N ALA A 63 -32.45 14.56 -1.23
CA ALA A 63 -31.57 15.54 -1.86
C ALA A 63 -30.19 15.56 -1.17
N ALA A 64 -30.16 15.54 0.16
CA ALA A 64 -28.93 15.48 0.95
C ALA A 64 -28.10 14.23 0.66
N LEU A 65 -28.73 13.05 0.58
CA LEU A 65 -28.03 11.79 0.29
C LEU A 65 -27.43 11.77 -1.13
N VAL A 66 -28.18 12.23 -2.12
CA VAL A 66 -27.70 12.31 -3.51
C VAL A 66 -26.54 13.30 -3.60
N ALA A 67 -26.70 14.51 -3.04
CA ALA A 67 -25.67 15.53 -3.07
C ALA A 67 -24.39 15.09 -2.33
N ALA A 68 -24.52 14.47 -1.16
CA ALA A 68 -23.39 13.93 -0.40
C ALA A 68 -22.65 12.86 -1.20
N THR A 69 -23.36 11.94 -1.85
CA THR A 69 -22.75 10.88 -2.67
C THR A 69 -21.95 11.46 -3.84
N LEU A 70 -22.54 12.39 -4.60
CA LEU A 70 -21.87 13.02 -5.74
C LEU A 70 -20.65 13.84 -5.30
N THR A 71 -20.79 14.62 -4.22
CA THR A 71 -19.70 15.43 -3.67
C THR A 71 -18.54 14.54 -3.21
N THR A 72 -18.85 13.41 -2.57
CA THR A 72 -17.84 12.46 -2.10
C THR A 72 -17.06 11.84 -3.27
N GLN A 73 -17.71 11.54 -4.39
CA GLN A 73 -17.03 11.02 -5.59
C GLN A 73 -16.04 12.04 -6.17
N VAL A 74 -16.43 13.32 -6.25
CA VAL A 74 -15.55 14.39 -6.74
C VAL A 74 -14.38 14.61 -5.78
N VAL A 75 -14.66 14.67 -4.48
CA VAL A 75 -13.63 14.89 -3.46
C VAL A 75 -12.63 13.73 -3.40
N ASP A 76 -13.08 12.48 -3.51
CA ASP A 76 -12.18 11.31 -3.55
C ASP A 76 -11.18 11.42 -4.70
N GLN A 77 -11.64 11.77 -5.91
CA GLN A 77 -10.77 11.94 -7.08
C GLN A 77 -9.75 13.07 -6.87
N VAL A 78 -10.18 14.21 -6.31
CA VAL A 78 -9.29 15.36 -6.06
C VAL A 78 -8.29 15.04 -4.96
N PHE A 79 -8.71 14.39 -3.87
CA PHE A 79 -7.84 14.05 -2.76
C PHE A 79 -6.80 13.01 -3.15
N LYS A 80 -7.16 12.00 -3.95
CA LYS A 80 -6.19 11.02 -4.47
C LYS A 80 -5.08 11.67 -5.30
N GLN A 81 -5.38 12.77 -6.00
CA GLN A 81 -4.40 13.48 -6.82
C GLN A 81 -3.50 14.43 -6.01
N ARG A 82 -4.01 15.00 -4.91
CA ARG A 82 -3.31 16.07 -4.18
C ARG A 82 -2.76 15.66 -2.82
N TRP A 83 -3.36 14.65 -2.20
CA TRP A 83 -3.02 14.22 -0.84
C TRP A 83 -2.22 12.92 -0.88
N LEU A 84 -0.90 13.07 -0.91
CA LEU A 84 0.03 11.96 -0.80
C LEU A 84 0.14 11.52 0.67
N SER A 85 0.37 10.23 0.90
CA SER A 85 0.54 9.66 2.26
C SER A 85 1.69 10.30 3.05
N GLY A 86 2.69 10.85 2.33
CA GLY A 86 3.96 11.29 2.88
C GLY A 86 4.93 10.14 3.19
N ARG A 87 4.51 8.88 2.97
CA ARG A 87 5.39 7.71 2.97
C ARG A 87 6.01 7.55 1.59
N ARG A 88 7.31 7.27 1.55
CA ARG A 88 8.08 7.09 0.32
C ARG A 88 8.99 5.88 0.45
N LEU A 89 9.07 5.10 -0.61
CA LEU A 89 10.03 4.01 -0.74
C LEU A 89 11.22 4.50 -1.56
N ARG A 90 12.38 4.57 -0.92
CA ARG A 90 13.64 5.02 -1.51
C ARG A 90 14.60 3.86 -1.66
N VAL A 91 15.22 3.76 -2.83
CA VAL A 91 16.32 2.82 -3.12
C VAL A 91 17.53 3.63 -3.56
N THR A 92 18.63 3.48 -2.84
CA THR A 92 19.95 4.01 -3.21
C THR A 92 20.86 2.87 -3.65
N ASP A 93 22.14 3.15 -3.88
CA ASP A 93 23.14 2.12 -4.22
C ASP A 93 23.39 1.13 -3.08
N ASP A 94 23.26 1.59 -1.84
CA ASP A 94 23.70 0.90 -0.63
C ASP A 94 22.57 0.53 0.33
N ARG A 95 21.35 1.05 0.14
CA ARG A 95 20.25 0.80 1.08
C ARG A 95 18.87 0.94 0.45
N ILE A 96 17.89 0.38 1.14
CA ILE A 96 16.46 0.51 0.80
C ILE A 96 15.74 0.98 2.04
N GLN A 97 15.05 2.11 1.92
CA GLN A 97 14.44 2.79 3.05
C GLN A 97 12.97 3.06 2.79
N LEU A 98 12.16 2.87 3.84
CA LEU A 98 10.80 3.38 3.88
C LEU A 98 10.78 4.60 4.80
N VAL A 99 10.48 5.77 4.23
CA VAL A 99 10.57 7.06 4.91
C VAL A 99 9.19 7.67 5.04
N LEU A 100 8.82 8.16 6.22
CA LEU A 100 7.61 8.93 6.48
C LEU A 100 7.99 10.37 6.83
N ARG A 101 7.71 11.33 5.95
CA ARG A 101 8.02 12.76 6.19
C ARG A 101 9.44 12.97 6.71
N ASP A 102 10.40 12.41 5.99
CA ASP A 102 11.85 12.44 6.28
C ASP A 102 12.32 11.63 7.51
N ALA A 103 11.42 11.02 8.27
CA ALA A 103 11.79 10.04 9.30
C ALA A 103 11.87 8.63 8.69
N VAL A 104 13.02 7.97 8.84
CA VAL A 104 13.22 6.58 8.41
C VAL A 104 12.41 5.65 9.31
N GLN A 105 11.47 4.89 8.74
CA GLN A 105 10.68 3.88 9.45
C GLN A 105 11.37 2.51 9.39
N HIS A 106 11.85 2.14 8.20
CA HIS A 106 12.61 0.91 7.96
C HIS A 106 13.83 1.24 7.11
N ASP A 107 14.94 0.60 7.44
CA ASP A 107 16.20 0.69 6.72
C ASP A 107 16.74 -0.72 6.49
N ILE A 108 17.08 -1.02 5.25
CA ILE A 108 17.68 -2.27 4.84
C ILE A 108 19.05 -1.95 4.25
N ASP A 109 20.11 -2.41 4.92
CA ASP A 109 21.49 -2.24 4.50
C ASP A 109 21.82 -3.24 3.37
N GLY A 110 22.19 -2.67 2.22
CA GLY A 110 22.60 -3.35 0.99
C GLY A 110 23.91 -4.13 1.09
N ALA A 111 24.79 -3.76 2.03
CA ALA A 111 26.06 -4.44 2.23
C ALA A 111 25.91 -5.75 3.04
N GLN A 112 24.80 -5.92 3.74
CA GLN A 112 24.50 -7.08 4.57
C GLN A 112 23.66 -8.12 3.82
N HIS A 113 23.60 -9.33 4.36
CA HIS A 113 22.73 -10.37 3.81
C HIS A 113 21.25 -10.00 4.04
N VAL A 114 20.46 -9.99 2.97
CA VAL A 114 19.03 -9.70 2.99
C VAL A 114 18.27 -10.92 2.50
N ASN A 115 17.31 -11.38 3.30
CA ASN A 115 16.40 -12.44 2.89
C ASN A 115 15.26 -11.83 2.08
N VAL A 116 15.19 -12.18 0.80
CA VAL A 116 14.13 -11.69 -0.09
C VAL A 116 13.02 -12.73 -0.19
N LEU A 117 11.81 -12.31 0.15
CA LEU A 117 10.61 -13.16 0.13
C LEU A 117 9.63 -12.63 -0.90
N PHE A 118 9.24 -13.48 -1.85
CA PHE A 118 8.22 -13.19 -2.85
C PHE A 118 7.01 -14.10 -2.63
N TRP A 119 5.82 -13.52 -2.49
CA TRP A 119 4.60 -14.31 -2.39
C TRP A 119 3.40 -13.65 -3.04
N ARG A 120 2.40 -14.49 -3.32
CA ARG A 120 1.12 -14.04 -3.87
C ARG A 120 -0.04 -14.84 -3.31
N PHE A 121 -1.23 -14.24 -3.34
CA PHE A 121 -2.48 -14.98 -3.19
C PHE A 121 -3.63 -14.31 -3.94
N ALA A 122 -4.67 -15.08 -4.25
CA ALA A 122 -5.87 -14.59 -4.92
C ALA A 122 -6.81 -13.89 -3.94
N ILE A 123 -7.31 -12.71 -4.31
CA ILE A 123 -8.33 -11.98 -3.58
C ILE A 123 -9.67 -12.72 -3.70
N THR A 124 -10.15 -13.25 -2.58
CA THR A 124 -11.39 -14.04 -2.53
C THR A 124 -12.63 -13.21 -2.23
N LYS A 125 -12.48 -12.11 -1.48
CA LYS A 125 -13.57 -11.20 -1.09
C LYS A 125 -13.51 -9.92 -1.91
N ARG A 126 -14.68 -9.47 -2.38
CA ARG A 126 -14.79 -8.22 -3.13
C ARG A 126 -14.71 -7.05 -2.15
N THR A 127 -13.59 -6.33 -2.19
CA THR A 127 -13.40 -5.08 -1.46
C THR A 127 -13.20 -3.97 -2.49
N ARG A 128 -12.09 -3.24 -2.42
CA ARG A 128 -11.61 -2.31 -3.46
C ARG A 128 -11.15 -3.04 -4.72
N ILE A 129 -10.52 -4.20 -4.54
CA ILE A 129 -9.87 -4.95 -5.63
C ILE A 129 -10.82 -6.02 -6.15
N PRO A 130 -10.91 -6.24 -7.47
CA PRO A 130 -11.80 -7.25 -8.01
C PRO A 130 -11.44 -8.66 -7.51
N LYS A 131 -12.47 -9.48 -7.30
CA LYS A 131 -12.28 -10.88 -6.92
C LYS A 131 -11.49 -11.62 -8.00
N GLY A 132 -10.55 -12.46 -7.60
CA GLY A 132 -9.69 -13.25 -8.49
C GLY A 132 -8.39 -12.54 -8.88
N TRP A 133 -8.24 -11.24 -8.60
CA TRP A 133 -6.95 -10.56 -8.73
C TRP A 133 -5.93 -11.14 -7.75
N TYR A 134 -4.65 -10.98 -8.07
CA TYR A 134 -3.57 -11.37 -7.17
C TYR A 134 -3.09 -10.17 -6.35
N MET A 135 -2.94 -10.38 -5.05
CA MET A 135 -2.01 -9.59 -4.25
C MET A 135 -0.63 -10.19 -4.48
N MET A 136 0.33 -9.36 -4.87
CA MET A 136 1.74 -9.72 -4.97
C MET A 136 2.54 -8.89 -3.97
N ALA A 137 3.41 -9.55 -3.23
CA ALA A 137 4.25 -8.89 -2.25
C ALA A 137 5.70 -9.35 -2.34
N LEU A 138 6.56 -8.42 -1.98
CA LEU A 138 7.98 -8.57 -1.79
C LEU A 138 8.30 -8.09 -0.37
N ALA A 139 8.98 -8.90 0.42
CA ALA A 139 9.57 -8.45 1.68
C ALA A 139 11.09 -8.62 1.65
N LEU A 140 11.76 -7.60 2.15
CA LEU A 140 13.18 -7.61 2.45
C LEU A 140 13.31 -7.78 3.96
N HIS A 141 13.91 -8.88 4.38
CA HIS A 141 14.06 -9.22 5.80
C HIS A 141 15.52 -9.19 6.23
N GLN A 142 15.81 -8.35 7.23
CA GLN A 142 17.14 -8.15 7.81
C GLN A 142 16.99 -7.77 9.29
N ASN A 143 17.73 -8.43 10.19
CA ASN A 143 17.78 -8.12 11.63
C ASN A 143 16.38 -7.90 12.26
N ASP A 144 15.46 -8.84 12.06
CA ASP A 144 14.05 -8.80 12.50
C ASP A 144 13.17 -7.69 11.90
N THR A 145 13.71 -6.90 10.97
CA THR A 145 12.97 -5.85 10.25
C THR A 145 12.46 -6.39 8.93
N TYR A 146 11.17 -6.15 8.64
CA TYR A 146 10.53 -6.48 7.37
C TYR A 146 10.16 -5.20 6.63
N LEU A 147 10.89 -4.87 5.57
CA LEU A 147 10.45 -3.85 4.63
C LEU A 147 9.62 -4.53 3.54
N THR A 148 8.31 -4.32 3.57
CA THR A 148 7.37 -4.99 2.66
C THR A 148 6.78 -4.02 1.65
N ALA A 149 6.92 -4.32 0.37
CA ALA A 149 6.23 -3.64 -0.72
C ALA A 149 5.24 -4.59 -1.38
N TYR A 150 4.07 -4.11 -1.79
CA TYR A 150 3.06 -4.95 -2.42
C TYR A 150 2.24 -4.20 -3.46
N THR A 151 1.60 -4.95 -4.35
CA THR A 151 0.67 -4.43 -5.36
C THR A 151 -0.46 -5.41 -5.62
N PHE A 152 -1.48 -4.94 -6.35
CA PHE A 152 -2.57 -5.76 -6.84
C PHE A 152 -2.52 -5.81 -8.35
N ILE A 153 -2.59 -7.02 -8.92
CA ILE A 153 -2.47 -7.24 -10.35
C ILE A 153 -3.58 -8.17 -10.87
N ALA A 154 -4.02 -7.93 -12.10
CA ALA A 154 -4.89 -8.85 -12.80
C ALA A 154 -4.14 -10.15 -13.14
N PRO A 155 -4.79 -11.34 -13.15
CA PRO A 155 -4.13 -12.60 -13.48
C PRO A 155 -3.45 -12.59 -14.85
N THR A 156 -4.09 -11.96 -15.85
CA THR A 156 -3.55 -11.83 -17.21
C THR A 156 -2.24 -11.05 -17.28
N ASP A 157 -2.04 -10.10 -16.37
CA ASP A 157 -0.82 -9.30 -16.32
C ASP A 157 0.25 -9.95 -15.45
N PHE A 158 -0.15 -10.71 -14.43
CA PHE A 158 0.77 -11.54 -13.65
C PHE A 158 1.52 -12.53 -14.54
N ASP A 159 0.81 -13.21 -15.46
CA ASP A 159 1.41 -14.19 -16.36
C ASP A 159 2.44 -13.57 -17.34
N ARG A 160 2.43 -12.24 -17.49
CA ARG A 160 3.37 -11.47 -18.33
C ARG A 160 4.58 -10.96 -17.56
N LEU A 161 4.59 -11.05 -16.24
CA LEU A 161 5.72 -10.58 -15.43
C LEU A 161 6.92 -11.52 -15.59
N PRO A 162 8.12 -11.01 -15.92
CA PRO A 162 9.33 -11.84 -16.04
C PRO A 162 9.63 -12.66 -14.77
N ASP A 163 9.29 -12.08 -13.61
CA ASP A 163 9.61 -12.64 -12.29
C ASP A 163 8.45 -13.45 -11.70
N ALA A 164 7.37 -13.72 -12.45
CA ALA A 164 6.16 -14.39 -11.96
C ALA A 164 6.45 -15.73 -11.25
N LYS A 165 7.46 -16.47 -11.74
CA LYS A 165 7.90 -17.75 -11.16
C LYS A 165 8.46 -17.64 -9.73
N HIS A 166 8.95 -16.47 -9.33
CA HIS A 166 9.51 -16.27 -7.99
C HIS A 166 8.42 -16.07 -6.94
N PHE A 167 7.20 -15.70 -7.34
CA PHE A 167 6.09 -15.45 -6.41
C PHE A 167 5.42 -16.74 -5.99
N VAL A 168 5.84 -17.24 -4.82
CA VAL A 168 5.29 -18.44 -4.20
C VAL A 168 3.83 -18.18 -3.79
N LYS A 169 2.95 -19.13 -4.10
CA LYS A 169 1.56 -19.05 -3.64
C LYS A 169 1.53 -19.20 -2.11
N LEU A 170 1.00 -18.20 -1.42
CA LEU A 170 0.73 -18.27 0.01
C LEU A 170 -0.51 -19.12 0.24
N THR A 171 -0.34 -20.26 0.90
CA THR A 171 -1.44 -21.17 1.23
C THR A 171 -2.07 -20.73 2.55
N PRO A 172 -3.40 -20.70 2.70
CA PRO A 172 -4.04 -20.37 3.97
C PRO A 172 -3.52 -21.28 5.11
N LYS A 173 -3.32 -20.72 6.32
CA LYS A 173 -2.85 -21.49 7.51
C LYS A 173 -3.67 -22.76 7.78
N LYS A 174 -4.96 -22.79 7.39
CA LYS A 174 -5.87 -23.94 7.57
C LYS A 174 -5.66 -25.09 6.59
N GLU A 175 -5.00 -24.84 5.45
CA GLU A 175 -4.80 -25.81 4.37
C GLU A 175 -3.37 -26.38 4.36
N GLN A 176 -2.52 -25.97 5.30
CA GLN A 176 -1.17 -26.49 5.42
C GLN A 176 -1.21 -27.94 5.90
N THR A 177 -0.74 -28.85 5.06
CA THR A 177 -0.60 -30.27 5.39
C THR A 177 0.84 -30.51 5.86
N ASP A 178 1.02 -31.19 6.99
CA ASP A 178 2.33 -31.45 7.65
C ASP A 178 3.28 -32.38 6.86
N GLN A 179 2.95 -32.75 5.63
CA GLN A 179 3.68 -33.78 4.90
C GLN A 179 5.05 -33.33 4.37
N ASP A 180 5.35 -32.03 4.33
CA ASP A 180 6.67 -31.52 3.94
C ASP A 180 7.14 -30.41 4.89
N MET A 181 8.07 -30.76 5.79
CA MET A 181 8.66 -29.84 6.76
C MET A 181 9.35 -28.63 6.10
N ARG A 182 9.96 -28.80 4.92
CA ARG A 182 10.66 -27.72 4.23
C ARG A 182 9.66 -26.69 3.69
N LEU A 183 8.59 -27.17 3.05
CA LEU A 183 7.51 -26.31 2.57
C LEU A 183 6.78 -25.61 3.73
N ALA A 184 6.56 -26.31 4.84
CA ALA A 184 5.98 -25.74 6.05
C ALA A 184 6.84 -24.59 6.60
N GLY A 185 8.17 -24.76 6.65
CA GLY A 185 9.10 -23.71 7.06
C GLY A 185 9.11 -22.48 6.14
N GLN A 186 9.02 -22.69 4.83
CA GLN A 186 8.89 -21.59 3.86
C GLN A 186 7.56 -20.84 4.04
N GLN A 187 6.43 -21.55 4.11
CA GLN A 187 5.12 -20.93 4.28
C GLN A 187 4.99 -20.19 5.62
N ARG A 188 5.63 -20.70 6.70
CA ARG A 188 5.68 -19.99 7.99
C ARG A 188 6.36 -18.63 7.85
N ARG A 189 7.51 -18.56 7.16
CA ARG A 189 8.22 -17.29 6.88
C ARG A 189 7.35 -16.33 6.05
N LEU A 190 6.67 -16.85 5.03
CA LEU A 190 5.77 -16.03 4.21
C LEU A 190 4.57 -15.51 5.01
N HIS A 191 4.03 -16.29 5.94
CA HIS A 191 2.97 -15.80 6.83
C HIS A 191 3.46 -14.70 7.77
N THR A 192 4.66 -14.83 8.32
CA THR A 192 5.26 -13.75 9.13
C THR A 192 5.44 -12.48 8.31
N ALA A 193 5.93 -12.60 7.07
CA ALA A 193 6.06 -11.46 6.16
C ALA A 193 4.69 -10.87 5.76
N GLU A 194 3.67 -11.70 5.61
CA GLU A 194 2.29 -11.26 5.36
C GLU A 194 1.68 -10.52 6.57
N ASP A 195 1.95 -10.99 7.78
CA ASP A 195 1.53 -10.31 9.00
C ASP A 195 2.24 -8.92 9.10
N ALA A 196 3.53 -8.83 8.73
CA ALA A 196 4.24 -7.56 8.62
C ALA A 196 3.66 -6.64 7.53
N ARG A 197 3.32 -7.19 6.35
CA ARG A 197 2.64 -6.46 5.25
C ARG A 197 1.35 -5.82 5.72
N TRP A 198 0.56 -6.53 6.53
CA TRP A 198 -0.74 -6.02 7.01
C TRP A 198 -0.58 -4.77 7.89
N ASN A 199 0.49 -4.72 8.69
CA ASN A 199 0.72 -3.63 9.64
C ASN A 199 1.42 -2.44 8.98
N GLU A 200 2.45 -2.70 8.19
CA GLU A 200 3.42 -1.67 7.76
C GLU A 200 3.70 -1.70 6.25
N GLY A 201 3.08 -2.61 5.51
CA GLY A 201 3.32 -2.78 4.08
C GLY A 201 3.10 -1.48 3.29
N ALA A 202 3.96 -1.26 2.32
CA ALA A 202 3.89 -0.16 1.37
C ALA A 202 3.14 -0.60 0.10
N GLU A 203 1.94 -0.06 -0.11
CA GLU A 203 1.18 -0.31 -1.33
C GLU A 203 1.76 0.52 -2.49
N LEU A 204 2.10 -0.15 -3.59
CA LEU A 204 2.59 0.45 -4.83
C LEU A 204 1.59 0.25 -5.97
N SER A 205 1.61 1.20 -6.92
CA SER A 205 0.97 0.95 -8.22
C SER A 205 1.67 -0.22 -8.94
N GLN A 206 0.97 -0.85 -9.88
CA GLN A 206 1.54 -1.95 -10.66
C GLN A 206 2.81 -1.53 -11.42
N ALA A 207 2.82 -0.31 -11.97
CA ALA A 207 3.97 0.24 -12.68
C ALA A 207 5.15 0.49 -11.75
N ASP A 208 4.90 1.08 -10.58
CA ASP A 208 5.95 1.36 -9.59
C ASP A 208 6.51 0.08 -8.97
N PHE A 209 5.66 -0.92 -8.73
CA PHE A 209 6.10 -2.23 -8.26
C PHE A 209 6.99 -2.93 -9.29
N ALA A 210 6.63 -2.88 -10.58
CA ALA A 210 7.47 -3.41 -11.65
C ALA A 210 8.81 -2.65 -11.79
N ALA A 211 8.77 -1.32 -11.65
CA ALA A 211 9.95 -0.47 -11.65
C ALA A 211 10.86 -0.76 -10.44
N LEU A 212 10.29 -0.98 -9.26
CA LEU A 212 11.02 -1.42 -8.07
C LEU A 212 11.73 -2.75 -8.33
N LEU A 213 11.04 -3.77 -8.85
CA LEU A 213 11.68 -5.06 -9.18
C LEU A 213 12.81 -4.92 -10.21
N ALA A 214 12.64 -4.05 -11.21
CA ALA A 214 13.70 -3.75 -12.17
C ALA A 214 14.90 -3.06 -11.49
N CYS A 215 14.65 -2.07 -10.61
CA CYS A 215 15.68 -1.39 -9.83
C CYS A 215 16.45 -2.37 -8.94
N LEU A 216 15.76 -3.24 -8.20
CA LEU A 216 16.40 -4.24 -7.33
C LEU A 216 17.27 -5.23 -8.11
N ARG A 217 16.86 -5.65 -9.31
CA ARG A 217 17.68 -6.51 -10.18
C ARG A 217 18.96 -5.84 -10.65
N GLN A 218 18.90 -4.54 -10.91
CA GLN A 218 20.07 -3.78 -11.36
C GLN A 218 21.02 -3.45 -10.21
N THR A 219 20.48 -3.07 -9.05
CA THR A 219 21.28 -2.62 -7.90
C THR A 219 21.75 -3.78 -7.03
N PHE A 220 20.89 -4.78 -6.79
CA PHE A 220 21.16 -5.92 -5.90
C PHE A 220 20.93 -7.27 -6.61
N PRO A 221 21.64 -7.57 -7.71
CA PRO A 221 21.38 -8.76 -8.52
C PRO A 221 21.48 -10.07 -7.73
N VAL A 222 22.41 -10.15 -6.76
CA VAL A 222 22.63 -11.34 -5.91
C VAL A 222 21.38 -11.70 -5.10
N TRP A 223 20.59 -10.71 -4.68
CA TRP A 223 19.38 -10.94 -3.88
C TRP A 223 18.21 -11.46 -4.71
N MET A 224 18.23 -11.21 -6.02
CA MET A 224 17.13 -11.54 -6.93
C MET A 224 17.26 -12.93 -7.57
N ILE A 225 18.34 -13.66 -7.27
CA ILE A 225 18.53 -15.05 -7.69
C ILE A 225 17.72 -15.92 -6.72
N GLY A 226 16.45 -16.18 -7.04
CA GLY A 226 15.64 -17.11 -6.25
C GLY A 226 16.24 -18.51 -6.24
N GLU A 227 16.44 -19.08 -5.05
CA GLU A 227 16.80 -20.50 -4.84
C GLU A 227 15.69 -21.46 -5.28
#